data_AF-A0A257VVE0-F1
#
_entry.id   AF-A0A257VVE0-F1
#
_cell.length_a   1.000
_cell.length_b   1.000
_cell.length_c   1.000
_cell.angle_alpha   90.00
_cell.angle_beta   90.00
_cell.angle_gamma   90.00
#
_symmetry.space_group_name_H-M   'P 1'
#
loop_
_entity.id
_entity.type
_entity.pdbx_description
1 polymer ?
#
loop_
_entity_poly.entity_id
_entity_poly.type
_entity_poly.pdbx_seq_one_letter_code
_entity_poly.pdbx_strand_id
1 'polypeptide(L)'
;GITVFENPGALPRFRFVDEAVGVPDFAAAQQLWAAGFDASKAAMVEGISGRTKLAAGRILAQQVGNSSLAFRVETEGRALLVVADTWFPGWTATVDGKPLPIAVVNGCMRGVFVESAGEHQVTMRFWPWSLTAGLVITALGLIALVSLCRTGRG
;
A
#
# COMPACT_ATOMS: atom_id res chain seq x y z
N GLY A 1 17.76 -28.84 -5.38
CA GLY A 1 18.38 -27.50 -5.39
C GLY A 1 17.34 -26.51 -5.88
N ILE A 2 17.18 -25.38 -5.20
CA ILE A 2 16.25 -24.32 -5.63
C ILE A 2 16.99 -23.50 -6.69
N THR A 3 16.50 -23.49 -7.93
CA THR A 3 17.07 -22.66 -8.99
C THR A 3 16.43 -21.29 -8.87
N VAL A 4 17.17 -20.31 -8.33
CA VAL A 4 16.72 -18.92 -8.28
C VAL A 4 16.93 -18.33 -9.67
N PHE A 5 15.83 -18.11 -10.40
CA PHE A 5 15.87 -17.35 -11.65
C PHE A 5 15.90 -15.86 -11.30
N GLU A 6 17.04 -15.23 -11.51
CA GLU A 6 17.18 -13.78 -11.43
C GLU A 6 16.56 -13.17 -12.70
N ASN A 7 15.53 -12.33 -12.55
CA ASN A 7 14.94 -11.59 -13.65
C ASN A 7 15.51 -10.16 -13.63
N PRO A 8 16.53 -9.85 -14.44
CA PRO A 8 17.17 -8.53 -14.46
C PRO A 8 16.26 -7.41 -14.99
N GLY A 9 15.10 -7.75 -15.58
CA GLY A 9 14.07 -6.78 -15.99
C GLY A 9 13.04 -6.46 -14.89
N ALA A 10 13.17 -7.02 -13.70
CA ALA A 10 12.23 -6.76 -12.61
C ALA A 10 12.39 -5.32 -12.10
N LEU A 11 11.29 -4.56 -12.16
CA LEU A 11 11.25 -3.23 -11.59
C LEU A 11 11.45 -3.29 -10.07
N PRO A 12 12.11 -2.29 -9.46
CA PRO A 12 12.26 -2.23 -8.01
C PRO A 12 10.91 -2.33 -7.30
N ARG A 13 10.89 -3.07 -6.19
CA ARG A 13 9.70 -3.26 -5.36
C ARG A 13 9.13 -1.93 -4.85
N PHE A 14 10.01 -0.98 -4.54
CA PHE A 14 9.64 0.37 -4.10
C PHE A 14 10.29 1.37 -5.04
N ARG A 15 9.49 2.27 -5.62
CA ARG A 15 9.99 3.22 -6.62
C ARG A 15 9.13 4.46 -6.72
N PHE A 16 9.75 5.55 -7.17
CA PHE A 16 9.03 6.71 -7.66
C PHE A 16 8.77 6.57 -9.17
N VAL A 17 7.74 7.23 -9.66
CA VAL A 17 7.37 7.30 -11.08
C VAL A 17 7.19 8.75 -11.50
N ASP A 18 7.40 9.01 -12.79
CA ASP A 18 7.41 10.37 -13.36
C ASP A 18 6.00 10.85 -13.71
N GLU A 19 5.06 9.93 -13.90
CA GLU A 19 3.71 10.21 -14.36
C GLU A 19 2.68 9.33 -13.66
N ALA A 20 1.57 9.94 -13.22
CA ALA A 20 0.37 9.24 -12.81
C ALA A 20 -0.69 9.33 -13.92
N VAL A 21 -1.20 8.19 -14.35
CA VAL A 21 -2.25 8.07 -15.37
C VAL A 21 -3.54 7.61 -14.68
N GLY A 22 -4.54 8.46 -14.66
CA GLY A 22 -5.84 8.15 -14.07
C GLY A 22 -6.55 7.02 -14.81
N VAL A 23 -7.05 6.04 -14.06
CA VAL A 23 -7.93 4.97 -14.55
C VAL A 23 -9.19 4.90 -13.67
N PRO A 24 -10.36 4.58 -14.25
CA PRO A 24 -11.59 4.47 -13.46
C PRO A 24 -11.59 3.24 -12.55
N ASP A 25 -11.03 2.11 -13.02
CA ASP A 25 -11.09 0.82 -12.34
C ASP A 25 -10.00 -0.15 -12.82
N PHE A 26 -9.98 -1.34 -12.21
CA PHE A 26 -9.12 -2.46 -12.56
C PHE A 26 -9.25 -2.89 -14.03
N ALA A 27 -10.45 -2.87 -14.61
CA ALA A 27 -10.68 -3.32 -15.98
C ALA A 27 -9.99 -2.40 -16.99
N ALA A 28 -10.08 -1.08 -16.77
CA ALA A 28 -9.35 -0.11 -17.57
C ALA A 28 -7.82 -0.24 -17.40
N ALA A 29 -7.34 -0.48 -16.17
CA ALA A 29 -5.93 -0.77 -15.94
C ALA A 29 -5.46 -2.03 -16.69
N GLN A 30 -6.27 -3.08 -16.72
CA GLN A 30 -5.99 -4.32 -17.44
C GLN A 30 -5.92 -4.11 -18.96
N GLN A 31 -6.80 -3.29 -19.53
CA GLN A 31 -6.77 -2.93 -20.95
C GLN A 31 -5.49 -2.18 -21.32
N LEU A 32 -5.07 -1.22 -20.50
CA LEU A 32 -3.82 -0.48 -20.71
C LEU A 32 -2.59 -1.38 -20.59
N TRP A 33 -2.59 -2.31 -19.63
CA TRP A 33 -1.56 -3.35 -19.56
C TRP A 33 -1.46 -4.17 -20.85
N ALA A 34 -2.60 -4.63 -21.37
CA ALA A 34 -2.65 -5.37 -22.64
C ALA A 34 -2.18 -4.54 -23.84
N ALA A 35 -2.31 -3.22 -23.79
CA ALA A 35 -1.81 -2.29 -24.79
C ALA A 35 -0.30 -1.99 -24.67
N GLY A 36 0.43 -2.64 -23.76
CA GLY A 36 1.87 -2.48 -23.61
C GLY A 36 2.30 -1.29 -22.74
N PHE A 37 1.51 -0.95 -21.71
CA PHE A 37 1.82 0.14 -20.79
C PHE A 37 3.20 -0.03 -20.11
N ASP A 38 4.01 1.04 -20.16
CA ASP A 38 5.35 1.08 -19.54
C ASP A 38 5.26 1.51 -18.07
N ALA A 39 5.12 0.53 -17.18
CA ALA A 39 5.05 0.76 -15.73
C ALA A 39 6.39 1.12 -15.08
N SER A 40 7.48 1.24 -15.86
CA SER A 40 8.77 1.72 -15.36
C SER A 40 8.80 3.24 -15.18
N LYS A 41 8.05 3.97 -16.02
CA LYS A 41 8.02 5.44 -16.04
C LYS A 41 6.73 6.02 -15.49
N ALA A 42 5.62 5.32 -15.70
CA ALA A 42 4.30 5.79 -15.32
C ALA A 42 3.60 4.76 -14.43
N ALA A 43 2.61 5.24 -13.68
CA ALA A 43 1.74 4.38 -12.90
C ALA A 43 0.28 4.70 -13.16
N MET A 44 -0.53 3.67 -13.37
CA MET A 44 -1.98 3.83 -13.47
C MET A 44 -2.55 4.00 -12.07
N VAL A 45 -3.35 5.02 -11.81
CA VAL A 45 -3.89 5.31 -10.49
C VAL A 45 -5.40 5.33 -10.55
N GLU A 46 -6.04 4.50 -9.73
CA GLU A 46 -7.50 4.43 -9.67
C GLU A 46 -8.08 5.67 -8.98
N GLY A 47 -9.18 6.19 -9.53
CA GLY A 47 -9.96 7.28 -8.91
C GLY A 47 -9.39 8.69 -9.10
N ILE A 48 -8.33 8.86 -9.89
CA ILE A 48 -7.88 10.17 -10.37
C ILE A 48 -8.18 10.34 -11.86
N SER A 49 -8.25 11.58 -12.33
CA SER A 49 -8.56 11.91 -13.72
C SER A 49 -7.33 12.43 -14.47
N GLY A 50 -7.21 12.03 -15.73
CA GLY A 50 -6.19 12.56 -16.65
C GLY A 50 -4.78 12.06 -16.36
N ARG A 51 -3.80 12.76 -16.94
CA ARG A 51 -2.38 12.48 -16.73
C ARG A 51 -1.75 13.60 -15.92
N THR A 52 -1.00 13.25 -14.88
CA THR A 52 -0.33 14.20 -14.00
C THR A 52 1.15 13.91 -13.97
N LYS A 53 1.97 14.90 -14.31
CA LYS A 53 3.41 14.81 -14.14
C LYS A 53 3.76 14.91 -12.66
N LEU A 54 4.68 14.07 -12.22
CA LEU A 54 5.15 14.00 -10.85
C LEU A 54 6.60 14.48 -10.76
N ALA A 55 6.97 14.98 -9.59
CA ALA A 55 8.33 15.32 -9.26
C ALA A 55 9.15 14.06 -8.98
N ALA A 56 10.46 14.16 -9.15
CA ALA A 56 11.37 13.09 -8.79
C ALA A 56 11.37 12.87 -7.27
N GLY A 57 11.67 11.64 -6.87
CA GLY A 57 11.87 11.27 -5.48
C GLY A 57 12.90 10.17 -5.34
N ARG A 58 13.56 10.13 -4.18
CA ARG A 58 14.53 9.08 -3.82
C ARG A 58 14.22 8.50 -2.45
N ILE A 59 14.45 7.20 -2.32
CA ILE A 59 14.33 6.49 -1.04
C ILE A 59 15.69 6.58 -0.35
N LEU A 60 15.75 7.28 0.78
CA LEU A 60 16.96 7.45 1.59
C LEU A 60 17.18 6.25 2.51
N ALA A 61 16.09 5.71 3.07
CA ALA A 61 16.13 4.52 3.92
C ALA A 61 14.78 3.80 3.90
N GLN A 62 14.81 2.50 4.17
CA GLN A 62 13.60 1.67 4.26
C GLN A 62 13.69 0.66 5.39
N GLN A 63 12.56 0.38 6.02
CA GLN A 63 12.37 -0.69 6.98
C GLN A 63 11.15 -1.52 6.57
N VAL A 64 11.37 -2.80 6.34
CA VAL A 64 10.35 -3.75 5.90
C VAL A 64 10.06 -4.71 7.04
N GLY A 65 8.89 -4.55 7.66
CA GLY A 65 8.36 -5.47 8.65
C GLY A 65 7.26 -6.36 8.06
N ASN A 66 6.76 -7.31 8.86
CA ASN A 66 5.74 -8.26 8.40
C ASN A 66 4.40 -7.60 8.05
N SER A 67 4.02 -6.57 8.83
CA SER A 67 2.75 -5.85 8.68
C SER A 67 2.93 -4.33 8.61
N SER A 68 4.16 -3.87 8.36
CA SER A 68 4.48 -2.46 8.33
C SER A 68 5.63 -2.19 7.39
N LEU A 69 5.55 -1.09 6.64
CA LEU A 69 6.65 -0.53 5.87
C LEU A 69 6.90 0.89 6.35
N ALA A 70 8.16 1.28 6.49
CA ALA A 70 8.54 2.66 6.74
C ALA A 70 9.65 3.07 5.77
N PHE A 71 9.52 4.27 5.23
CA PHE A 71 10.45 4.87 4.29
C PHE A 71 10.83 6.26 4.77
N ARG A 72 12.12 6.57 4.69
CA ARG A 72 12.57 7.95 4.62
C ARG A 72 12.81 8.26 3.15
N VAL A 73 12.14 9.28 2.65
CA VAL A 73 12.22 9.67 1.24
C VAL A 73 12.57 11.15 1.15
N GLU A 74 13.14 11.55 0.03
CA GLU A 74 13.28 12.96 -0.34
C GLU A 74 12.63 13.17 -1.69
N THR A 75 11.84 14.23 -1.82
CA THR A 75 11.05 14.54 -3.02
C THR A 75 11.32 15.97 -3.48
N GLU A 76 11.28 16.20 -4.78
CA GLU A 76 11.44 17.55 -5.37
C GLU A 76 10.09 18.30 -5.50
N GLY A 77 9.00 17.67 -5.09
CA GLY A 77 7.63 18.19 -5.19
C GLY A 77 6.63 17.06 -5.02
N ARG A 78 5.45 17.21 -5.63
CA ARG A 78 4.42 16.17 -5.61
C ARG A 78 4.91 14.90 -6.30
N ALA A 79 5.13 13.83 -5.54
CA ALA A 79 5.69 12.57 -6.02
C ALA A 79 4.82 11.38 -5.61
N LEU A 80 4.86 10.29 -6.38
CA LEU A 80 4.14 9.05 -6.07
C LEU A 80 5.15 7.94 -5.74
N LEU A 81 5.15 7.50 -4.48
CA LEU A 81 5.85 6.28 -4.08
C LEU A 81 4.97 5.08 -4.40
N VAL A 82 5.38 4.29 -5.39
CA VAL A 82 4.77 3.01 -5.75
C VAL A 82 5.41 1.89 -4.93
N VAL A 83 4.57 1.05 -4.35
CA VAL A 83 4.95 -0.18 -3.66
C VAL A 83 4.32 -1.34 -4.44
N ALA A 84 5.17 -2.13 -5.09
CA ALA A 84 4.79 -3.29 -5.91
C ALA A 84 4.37 -4.51 -5.07
N ASP A 85 3.62 -4.26 -4.01
CA ASP A 85 2.91 -5.27 -3.22
C ASP A 85 1.42 -5.16 -3.52
N THR A 86 0.72 -6.28 -3.45
CA THR A 86 -0.73 -6.30 -3.65
C THR A 86 -1.45 -5.43 -2.60
N TRP A 87 -2.38 -4.60 -3.09
CA TRP A 87 -3.30 -3.83 -2.28
C TRP A 87 -4.38 -4.74 -1.69
N PHE A 88 -4.66 -4.55 -0.40
CA PHE A 88 -5.73 -5.22 0.31
C PHE A 88 -6.44 -4.24 1.25
N PRO A 89 -7.75 -4.42 1.49
CA PRO A 89 -8.46 -3.67 2.54
C PRO A 89 -7.82 -3.85 3.91
N GLY A 90 -7.61 -2.75 4.65
CA GLY A 90 -6.98 -2.74 5.98
C GLY A 90 -5.56 -2.17 6.02
N TRP A 91 -4.99 -1.83 4.86
CA TRP A 91 -3.78 -1.00 4.83
C TRP A 91 -4.11 0.47 5.11
N THR A 92 -3.30 1.12 5.92
CA THR A 92 -3.32 2.57 6.15
C THR A 92 -1.94 3.15 5.87
N ALA A 93 -1.90 4.42 5.48
CA ALA A 93 -0.65 5.14 5.25
C ALA A 93 -0.62 6.48 5.97
N THR A 94 0.59 6.92 6.32
CA THR A 94 0.87 8.25 6.84
C THR A 94 2.07 8.84 6.13
N VAL A 95 2.07 10.16 5.96
CA VAL A 95 3.25 10.96 5.58
C VAL A 95 3.48 11.97 6.70
N ASP A 96 4.65 11.93 7.32
CA ASP A 96 5.00 12.74 8.50
C ASP A 96 3.97 12.63 9.63
N GLY A 97 3.47 11.42 9.85
CA GLY A 97 2.45 11.12 10.86
C GLY A 97 1.02 11.52 10.49
N LYS A 98 0.79 12.23 9.38
CA LYS A 98 -0.54 12.60 8.92
C LYS A 98 -1.17 11.48 8.08
N PRO A 99 -2.37 10.99 8.43
CA PRO A 99 -3.06 9.97 7.64
C PRO A 99 -3.34 10.43 6.21
N LEU A 100 -3.05 9.56 5.25
CA LEU A 100 -3.31 9.79 3.83
C LEU A 100 -3.93 8.53 3.20
N PRO A 101 -4.80 8.70 2.20
CA PRO A 101 -5.36 7.57 1.48
C PRO A 101 -4.26 6.84 0.71
N ILE A 102 -4.37 5.52 0.66
CA ILE A 102 -3.54 4.68 -0.21
C ILE A 102 -4.19 4.68 -1.59
N ALA A 103 -3.42 5.02 -2.61
CA ALA A 103 -3.81 4.89 -3.99
C ALA A 103 -3.71 3.42 -4.44
N VAL A 104 -4.72 2.91 -5.14
CA VAL A 104 -4.60 1.65 -5.89
C VAL A 104 -3.90 1.97 -7.20
N VAL A 105 -2.79 1.27 -7.44
CA VAL A 105 -1.87 1.57 -8.52
C VAL A 105 -1.71 0.33 -9.41
N ASN A 106 -1.66 0.53 -10.73
CA ASN A 106 -1.46 -0.54 -11.71
C ASN A 106 -2.47 -1.71 -11.57
N GLY A 107 -3.67 -1.41 -11.07
CA GLY A 107 -4.80 -2.33 -10.86
C GLY A 107 -4.74 -3.16 -9.57
N CYS A 108 -3.57 -3.44 -9.02
CA CYS A 108 -3.47 -4.28 -7.82
C CYS A 108 -2.35 -3.91 -6.87
N MET A 109 -1.51 -2.93 -7.21
CA MET A 109 -0.42 -2.45 -6.36
C MET A 109 -0.92 -1.29 -5.50
N ARG A 110 -0.09 -0.83 -4.58
CA ARG A 110 -0.41 0.31 -3.73
C ARG A 110 0.59 1.45 -3.92
N GLY A 111 0.14 2.68 -3.73
CA GLY A 111 0.99 3.85 -3.75
C GLY A 111 0.54 4.93 -2.78
N VAL A 112 1.45 5.86 -2.46
CA VAL A 112 1.17 7.02 -1.62
C VAL A 112 1.74 8.26 -2.30
N PHE A 113 0.89 9.29 -2.40
CA PHE A 113 1.32 10.61 -2.85
C PHE A 113 2.02 11.33 -1.68
N VAL A 114 3.22 11.82 -1.94
CA VAL A 114 3.93 12.78 -1.10
C VAL A 114 3.71 14.14 -1.76
N GLU A 115 2.96 15.02 -1.10
CA GLU A 115 2.41 16.23 -1.72
C GLU A 115 3.40 17.41 -1.79
N SER A 116 4.46 17.39 -0.99
CA SER A 116 5.45 18.48 -0.89
C SER A 116 6.87 18.03 -1.22
N ALA A 117 7.75 19.00 -1.46
CA ALA A 117 9.19 18.78 -1.59
C ALA A 117 9.87 18.72 -0.21
N GLY A 118 11.01 18.02 -0.15
CA GLY A 118 11.84 17.86 1.05
C GLY A 118 11.92 16.42 1.53
N GLU A 119 12.48 16.23 2.72
CA GLU A 119 12.51 14.91 3.38
C GLU A 119 11.20 14.60 4.08
N HIS A 120 10.70 13.38 3.86
CA HIS A 120 9.44 12.90 4.40
C HIS A 120 9.59 11.49 4.99
N GLN A 121 8.80 11.21 6.02
CA GLN A 121 8.63 9.87 6.57
C GLN A 121 7.31 9.27 6.11
N VAL A 122 7.38 8.28 5.23
CA VAL A 122 6.20 7.54 4.74
C VAL A 122 6.09 6.24 5.52
N THR A 123 4.95 6.01 6.17
CA THR A 123 4.69 4.75 6.87
C THR A 123 3.42 4.11 6.32
N MET A 124 3.46 2.81 6.10
CA MET A 124 2.29 1.99 5.78
C MET A 124 2.13 0.90 6.82
N ARG A 125 0.91 0.66 7.29
CA ARG A 125 0.62 -0.39 8.27
C ARG A 125 -0.60 -1.19 7.85
N PHE A 126 -0.50 -2.51 8.00
CA PHE A 126 -1.60 -3.41 7.75
C PHE A 126 -2.29 -3.79 9.06
N TRP A 127 -3.60 -3.57 9.12
CA TRP A 127 -4.44 -4.02 10.21
C TRP A 127 -5.76 -4.60 9.68
N PRO A 128 -5.86 -5.93 9.53
CA PRO A 128 -7.03 -6.57 8.95
C PRO A 128 -8.23 -6.49 9.87
N TRP A 129 -9.40 -6.19 9.29
CA TRP A 129 -10.69 -6.16 9.99
C TRP A 129 -11.12 -7.52 10.55
N SER A 130 -10.65 -8.62 9.95
CA SER A 130 -10.92 -9.97 10.46
C SER A 130 -10.26 -10.22 11.82
N LEU A 131 -9.11 -9.60 12.10
CA LEU A 131 -8.43 -9.72 13.38
C LEU A 131 -9.23 -9.04 14.49
N THR A 132 -9.79 -7.86 14.21
CA THR A 132 -10.66 -7.17 15.19
C THR A 132 -11.95 -7.95 15.42
N ALA A 133 -12.57 -8.48 14.37
CA ALA A 133 -13.75 -9.34 14.50
C ALA A 133 -13.47 -10.60 15.33
N GLY A 134 -12.35 -11.29 15.07
CA GLY A 134 -11.94 -12.48 15.81
C GLY A 134 -11.70 -12.21 17.30
N LEU A 135 -11.06 -11.07 17.63
CA LEU A 135 -10.85 -10.64 19.02
C LEU A 135 -12.18 -10.40 19.74
N VAL A 136 -13.13 -9.73 19.10
CA VAL A 136 -14.46 -9.48 19.67
C VAL A 136 -15.22 -10.79 19.92
N ILE A 137 -15.25 -11.70 18.94
CA ILE A 137 -15.92 -13.00 19.09
C ILE A 137 -15.28 -13.81 20.23
N THR A 138 -13.95 -13.81 20.32
CA THR A 138 -13.22 -14.51 21.38
C THR A 138 -13.55 -13.93 22.76
N ALA A 139 -13.58 -12.60 22.89
CA ALA A 139 -13.93 -11.93 24.13
C ALA A 139 -15.36 -12.26 24.58
N LEU A 140 -16.33 -12.24 23.66
CA LEU A 140 -17.71 -12.62 23.94
C LEU A 140 -17.84 -14.09 24.36
N GLY A 141 -17.11 -14.99 23.70
CA GLY A 141 -17.06 -16.41 24.07
C GLY A 141 -16.52 -16.63 25.48
N LEU A 142 -15.45 -15.92 25.85
CA LEU A 142 -14.88 -15.98 27.21
C LEU A 142 -15.87 -15.44 28.27
N ILE A 143 -16.56 -14.33 27.99
CA ILE A 143 -17.59 -13.78 28.90
C ILE A 143 -18.74 -14.77 29.09
N ALA A 144 -19.20 -15.41 28.03
CA ALA A 144 -20.24 -16.43 28.08
C ALA A 144 -19.78 -17.64 28.92
N LEU A 145 -18.57 -18.12 28.69
CA LEU A 145 -18.00 -19.25 29.44
C LEU A 145 -17.87 -18.92 30.94
N VAL A 146 -17.35 -17.74 31.30
CA VAL A 146 -17.23 -17.29 32.69
C VAL A 146 -18.61 -17.17 33.35
N SER A 147 -19.60 -16.63 32.65
CA SER A 147 -20.97 -16.53 33.15
C SER A 147 -21.57 -17.92 33.42
N LEU A 148 -21.39 -18.87 32.50
CA LEU A 148 -21.89 -20.24 32.64
C LEU A 148 -21.23 -20.96 33.83
N CYS A 149 -19.91 -20.82 33.99
CA CYS A 149 -19.18 -21.39 35.12
C CYS A 149 -19.58 -20.80 36.49
N ARG A 150 -20.07 -19.56 36.52
CA ARG A 150 -20.57 -18.93 37.75
C ARG A 150 -21.97 -19.43 38.12
N THR A 151 -22.85 -19.62 37.15
CA THR A 151 -24.20 -20.14 37.40
C THR A 151 -24.20 -21.63 37.76
N GLY A 152 -23.28 -22.43 37.21
CA GLY A 152 -23.18 -23.87 37.52
C GLY A 152 -22.47 -24.23 38.84
N ARG A 153 -21.98 -23.23 39.60
CA ARG A 153 -21.33 -23.39 40.92
C ARG A 153 -22.21 -22.89 42.08
N GLY A 154 -23.42 -22.43 41.80
CA GLY A 154 -24.41 -21.99 42.79
C GLY A 154 -25.49 -23.02 43.04
#